data_AF-A0A800APD6-F1
#
_entry.id   AF-A0A800APD6-F1
#
_cell.length_a   1.000
_cell.length_b   1.000
_cell.length_c   1.000
_cell.angle_alpha   90.00
_cell.angle_beta   90.00
_cell.angle_gamma   90.00
#
_symmetry.space_group_name_H-M   'P 1'
#
loop_
_entity.id
_entity.type
_entity.pdbx_description
1 polymer ?
#
loop_
_entity_poly.entity_id
_entity_poly.type
_entity_poly.pdbx_seq_one_letter_code
_entity_poly.pdbx_strand_id
1 'polypeptide(L)'
;MAKKPNKKQDNFFNQNPLITFAIFSIIIILLFKSMIGTTSNNLGEGASTHMVGAPVQKSKEVSYFELKKLIKSGQIKYVAIGQRMIKAIANENGFKVIYFANRVPEDTTLIPLLEEKGID
;
A
#
# COMPACT_ATOMS: atom_id res chain seq x y z
N MET A 1 29.91 -63.06 8.71
CA MET A 1 30.09 -61.65 8.28
C MET A 1 28.74 -61.05 7.95
N ALA A 2 28.23 -60.12 8.78
CA ALA A 2 26.96 -59.45 8.52
C ALA A 2 27.16 -58.26 7.56
N LYS A 3 26.48 -58.29 6.40
CA LYS A 3 26.48 -57.22 5.40
C LYS A 3 25.58 -56.09 5.92
N LYS A 4 26.15 -54.92 6.25
CA LYS A 4 25.37 -53.73 6.60
C LYS A 4 24.59 -53.27 5.35
N PRO A 5 23.28 -52.98 5.44
CA PRO A 5 22.55 -52.44 4.31
C PRO A 5 23.03 -51.03 4.03
N ASN A 6 23.48 -50.80 2.79
CA ASN A 6 23.90 -49.51 2.31
C ASN A 6 22.63 -48.64 2.16
N LYS A 7 22.40 -47.70 3.09
CA LYS A 7 21.31 -46.73 2.96
C LYS A 7 21.63 -45.83 1.77
N LYS A 8 21.00 -46.11 0.61
CA LYS A 8 20.95 -45.14 -0.48
C LYS A 8 20.15 -43.93 0.01
N GLN A 9 20.85 -42.81 0.24
CA GLN A 9 20.22 -41.53 0.52
C GLN A 9 19.67 -40.98 -0.79
N ASP A 10 18.47 -41.44 -1.14
CA ASP A 10 17.71 -40.98 -2.30
C ASP A 10 17.04 -39.65 -1.96
N ASN A 11 17.86 -38.60 -1.88
CA ASN A 11 17.37 -37.24 -1.73
C ASN A 11 17.02 -36.70 -3.13
N PHE A 12 15.76 -36.31 -3.30
CA PHE A 12 15.25 -35.68 -4.53
C PHE A 12 16.12 -34.48 -4.98
N PHE A 13 16.75 -33.80 -4.02
CA PHE A 13 17.70 -32.70 -4.25
C PHE A 13 18.89 -33.08 -5.12
N ASN A 14 19.40 -34.31 -4.97
CA ASN A 14 20.65 -34.75 -5.57
C ASN A 14 20.45 -35.66 -6.79
N GLN A 15 19.24 -36.22 -6.97
CA GLN A 15 18.93 -37.12 -8.07
C GLN A 15 18.47 -36.40 -9.34
N ASN A 16 17.79 -35.26 -9.20
CA ASN A 16 17.28 -34.53 -10.36
C ASN A 16 17.31 -33.00 -10.12
N PRO A 17 18.35 -32.30 -10.64
CA PRO A 17 18.50 -30.87 -10.41
C PRO A 17 17.34 -30.03 -10.96
N LEU A 18 16.61 -30.51 -11.97
CA LEU A 18 15.42 -29.82 -12.50
C LEU A 18 14.25 -29.84 -11.50
N ILE A 19 14.01 -30.97 -10.82
CA ILE A 19 12.94 -31.09 -9.82
C ILE A 19 13.26 -30.23 -8.60
N THR A 20 14.53 -30.24 -8.18
CA THR A 20 15.04 -29.37 -7.12
C THR A 20 14.78 -27.89 -7.41
N PHE A 21 15.10 -27.46 -8.63
CA PHE A 21 14.89 -26.07 -9.05
C PHE A 21 13.41 -25.68 -9.04
N ALA A 22 12.51 -26.55 -9.52
CA ALA A 22 11.07 -26.29 -9.54
C ALA A 22 10.49 -26.14 -8.13
N ILE A 23 10.83 -27.05 -7.21
CA ILE A 23 10.34 -27.02 -5.82
C ILE A 23 10.91 -25.79 -5.08
N PHE A 24 12.21 -25.51 -5.25
CA PHE A 24 12.85 -24.36 -4.64
C PHE A 24 12.22 -23.03 -5.10
N SER A 25 11.91 -22.92 -6.39
CA SER A 25 11.24 -21.75 -6.96
C SER A 25 9.85 -21.54 -6.36
N ILE A 26 9.05 -22.60 -6.20
CA ILE A 26 7.72 -22.51 -5.56
C ILE A 26 7.84 -22.03 -4.11
N ILE A 27 8.78 -22.58 -3.34
CA ILE A 27 9.02 -22.16 -1.95
C ILE A 27 9.43 -20.70 -1.89
N ILE A 28 10.36 -20.26 -2.75
CA ILE A 28 10.78 -18.86 -2.83
C ILE A 28 9.60 -17.95 -3.16
N ILE A 29 8.78 -18.29 -4.15
CA ILE A 29 7.60 -17.50 -4.53
C ILE A 29 6.63 -17.40 -3.35
N LEU A 30 6.41 -18.49 -2.59
CA LEU A 30 5.55 -18.48 -1.40
C LEU A 30 6.12 -17.60 -0.28
N LEU A 31 7.44 -17.62 -0.08
CA LEU A 31 8.12 -16.75 0.89
C LEU A 31 8.03 -15.27 0.47
N PHE A 32 8.32 -14.95 -0.79
CA PHE A 32 8.15 -13.59 -1.32
C PHE A 32 6.69 -13.15 -1.24
N LYS A 33 5.73 -14.00 -1.60
CA LYS A 33 4.29 -13.72 -1.51
C LYS A 33 3.85 -13.52 -0.07
N SER A 34 4.44 -14.22 0.89
CA SER A 34 4.16 -14.03 2.32
C SER A 34 4.79 -12.75 2.87
N MET A 35 5.99 -12.37 2.41
CA MET A 35 6.70 -11.18 2.89
C MET A 35 6.20 -9.88 2.24
N ILE A 36 5.80 -9.93 0.97
CA ILE A 36 5.22 -8.79 0.22
C ILE A 36 3.76 -8.52 0.66
N GLY A 37 3.17 -9.44 1.43
CA GLY A 37 1.81 -9.33 1.92
C GLY A 37 0.78 -9.59 0.82
N THR A 38 -0.41 -9.98 1.25
CA THR A 38 -1.61 -10.04 0.41
C THR A 38 -2.00 -8.61 0.00
N THR A 39 -1.24 -7.98 -0.88
CA THR A 39 -1.73 -6.86 -1.67
C THR A 39 -2.78 -7.47 -2.57
N SER A 40 -4.02 -7.38 -2.08
CA SER A 40 -5.28 -7.60 -2.78
C SER A 40 -5.10 -7.65 -4.29
N ASN A 41 -5.42 -8.80 -4.89
CA ASN A 41 -5.61 -9.21 -6.29
C ASN A 41 -5.84 -8.14 -7.40
N ASN A 42 -5.20 -6.98 -7.34
CA ASN A 42 -5.24 -5.89 -8.29
C ASN A 42 -3.80 -5.63 -8.72
N LEU A 43 -3.27 -6.55 -9.51
CA LEU A 43 -2.13 -6.32 -10.39
C LEU A 43 -2.57 -5.34 -11.49
N GLY A 44 -2.70 -4.06 -11.14
CA GLY A 44 -3.11 -3.04 -12.11
C GLY A 44 -3.78 -1.83 -11.48
N GLU A 45 -3.03 -1.04 -10.71
CA GLU A 45 -3.05 0.44 -10.73
C GLU A 45 -2.23 0.96 -9.54
N GLY A 46 -1.25 1.83 -9.83
CA GLY A 46 -0.59 2.65 -8.82
C GLY A 46 0.43 1.92 -7.96
N ALA A 47 1.60 1.65 -8.53
CA ALA A 47 2.84 1.38 -7.79
C ALA A 47 3.20 2.58 -6.89
N SER A 48 2.55 2.66 -5.75
CA SER A 48 2.92 3.54 -4.63
C SER A 48 3.74 2.70 -3.67
N THR A 49 5.06 2.76 -3.87
CA THR A 49 6.15 2.35 -2.97
C THR A 49 5.71 1.79 -1.61
N HIS A 50 5.50 0.47 -1.56
CA HIS A 50 5.41 -0.28 -0.31
C HIS A 50 6.83 -0.57 0.19
N MET A 51 7.38 0.34 1.00
CA MET A 51 8.56 0.04 1.81
C MET A 51 8.08 -0.65 3.10
N VAL A 52 8.56 -1.88 3.32
CA VAL A 52 8.31 -2.66 4.53
C VAL A 52 8.75 -1.84 5.75
N GLY A 53 7.79 -1.44 6.59
CA GLY A 53 8.03 -0.69 7.84
C GLY A 53 7.49 0.75 7.89
N ALA A 54 6.98 1.31 6.80
CA ALA A 54 6.33 2.62 6.83
C ALA A 54 4.82 2.49 7.16
N PRO A 55 4.23 3.39 7.97
CA PRO A 55 2.79 3.39 8.22
C PRO A 55 2.04 3.47 6.89
N VAL A 56 1.06 2.58 6.70
CA VAL A 56 0.26 2.45 5.47
C VAL A 56 -0.38 3.81 5.15
N GLN A 57 0.18 4.51 4.17
CA GLN A 57 -0.34 5.77 3.65
C GLN A 57 -1.21 5.46 2.44
N LYS A 58 -2.54 5.54 2.61
CA LYS A 58 -3.47 5.38 1.49
C LYS A 58 -3.62 6.73 0.80
N SER A 59 -3.18 6.84 -0.44
CA SER A 59 -3.42 8.03 -1.26
C SER A 59 -4.68 7.83 -2.10
N LYS A 60 -5.58 8.81 -2.12
CA LYS A 60 -6.81 8.80 -2.91
C LYS A 60 -6.93 10.12 -3.67
N GLU A 61 -7.20 10.05 -4.96
CA GLU A 61 -7.61 11.22 -5.73
C GLU A 61 -9.13 11.38 -5.60
N VAL A 62 -9.59 12.59 -5.31
CA VAL A 62 -11.00 12.93 -5.12
C VAL A 62 -11.33 14.24 -5.82
N SER A 63 -12.60 14.44 -6.14
CA SER A 63 -13.04 15.72 -6.67
C SER A 63 -12.92 16.83 -5.63
N TYR A 64 -12.79 18.07 -6.09
CA TYR A 64 -12.78 19.24 -5.22
C TYR A 64 -14.06 19.35 -4.37
N PHE A 65 -15.21 18.99 -4.92
CA PHE A 65 -16.48 18.98 -4.21
C PHE A 65 -16.52 17.94 -3.08
N GLU A 66 -16.06 16.72 -3.35
CA GLU A 66 -15.94 15.68 -2.33
C GLU A 66 -14.97 16.08 -1.24
N LEU A 67 -13.84 16.70 -1.60
CA LEU A 67 -12.91 17.23 -0.61
C LEU A 67 -13.60 18.23 0.33
N LYS A 68 -14.38 19.18 -0.20
CA LYS A 68 -15.17 20.10 0.64
C LYS A 68 -16.16 19.37 1.53
N LYS A 69 -16.77 18.27 1.06
CA LYS A 69 -17.66 17.44 1.87
C LYS A 69 -16.92 16.73 3.00
N LEU A 70 -15.70 16.23 2.75
CA LEU A 70 -14.83 15.60 3.74
C LEU A 70 -14.34 16.58 4.80
N ILE A 71 -14.03 17.82 4.40
CA ILE A 71 -13.71 18.92 5.31
C ILE A 71 -14.92 19.23 6.19
N LYS A 72 -16.11 19.35 5.60
CA LYS A 72 -17.36 19.61 6.33
C LYS A 72 -17.70 18.50 7.33
N SER A 73 -17.42 17.25 7.01
CA SER A 73 -17.64 16.11 7.89
C SER A 73 -16.61 15.98 9.02
N GLY A 74 -15.57 16.82 9.04
CA GLY A 74 -14.53 16.81 10.08
C GLY A 74 -13.56 15.64 9.98
N GLN A 75 -13.51 14.96 8.83
CA GLN A 75 -12.59 13.83 8.61
C GLN A 75 -11.17 14.28 8.28
N ILE A 76 -11.03 15.51 7.79
CA ILE A 76 -9.75 16.12 7.43
C ILE A 76 -9.16 16.84 8.63
N LYS A 77 -7.89 16.56 8.93
CA LYS A 77 -7.13 17.17 10.02
C LYS A 77 -6.17 18.28 9.55
N TYR A 78 -5.73 18.22 8.31
CA TYR A 78 -4.75 19.17 7.76
C TYR A 78 -4.93 19.31 6.24
N VAL A 79 -4.78 20.51 5.71
CA VAL A 79 -4.90 20.79 4.27
C VAL A 79 -3.75 21.65 3.76
N ALA A 80 -2.90 21.07 2.91
CA ALA A 80 -1.92 21.83 2.14
C ALA A 80 -2.50 22.25 0.78
N ILE A 81 -2.58 23.56 0.53
CA ILE A 81 -3.00 24.12 -0.76
C ILE A 81 -1.76 24.38 -1.61
N GLY A 82 -1.58 23.59 -2.68
CA GLY A 82 -0.57 23.84 -3.69
C GLY A 82 -1.09 24.72 -4.83
N GLN A 83 -0.23 25.00 -5.81
CA GLN A 83 -0.59 25.84 -6.97
C GLN A 83 -1.72 25.23 -7.82
N ARG A 84 -1.62 23.92 -8.10
CA ARG A 84 -2.57 23.17 -8.95
C ARG A 84 -3.44 22.19 -8.19
N MET A 85 -2.94 21.64 -7.08
CA MET A 85 -3.62 20.60 -6.31
C MET A 85 -3.65 20.93 -4.83
N ILE A 86 -4.66 20.41 -4.16
CA ILE A 86 -4.86 20.48 -2.73
C ILE A 86 -4.62 19.08 -2.17
N LYS A 87 -3.83 19.01 -1.10
CA LYS A 87 -3.51 17.79 -0.38
C LYS A 87 -4.13 17.85 1.00
N ALA A 88 -5.09 16.98 1.28
CA ALA A 88 -5.75 16.89 2.58
C ALA A 88 -5.36 15.59 3.28
N ILE A 89 -5.18 15.66 4.59
CA ILE A 89 -4.75 14.54 5.42
C ILE A 89 -5.87 14.20 6.40
N ALA A 90 -6.34 12.97 6.34
CA ALA A 90 -7.23 12.38 7.34
C ALA A 90 -6.49 11.34 8.17
N ASN A 91 -7.01 11.08 9.36
CA ASN A 91 -6.67 9.92 10.15
C ASN A 91 -7.90 9.03 10.24
N GLU A 92 -7.92 7.95 9.46
CA GLU A 92 -8.98 6.94 9.50
C GLU A 92 -8.45 5.71 10.21
N ASN A 93 -9.02 5.36 11.38
CA ASN A 93 -8.71 4.15 12.14
C ASN A 93 -7.20 3.93 12.39
N GLY A 94 -6.45 5.00 12.69
CA GLY A 94 -5.02 4.94 12.95
C GLY A 94 -4.13 4.97 11.69
N PHE A 95 -4.73 4.98 10.49
CA PHE A 95 -4.02 5.11 9.23
C PHE A 95 -4.11 6.54 8.69
N LYS A 96 -2.99 7.03 8.16
CA LYS A 96 -2.93 8.33 7.50
C LYS A 96 -3.44 8.18 6.06
N VAL A 97 -4.57 8.80 5.75
CA VAL A 97 -5.13 8.84 4.39
C VAL A 97 -4.84 10.21 3.80
N ILE A 98 -4.28 10.24 2.60
CA ILE A 98 -3.97 11.47 1.87
C ILE A 98 -4.94 11.59 0.71
N TYR A 99 -5.74 12.65 0.70
CA TYR A 99 -6.62 13.02 -0.39
C TYR A 99 -5.95 14.06 -1.27
N PHE A 100 -5.98 13.86 -2.57
CA PHE A 100 -5.57 14.83 -3.57
C PHE A 100 -6.79 15.31 -4.34
N ALA A 101 -6.94 16.63 -4.48
CA ALA A 101 -7.97 17.23 -5.31
C ALA A 101 -7.37 18.34 -6.17
N ASN A 102 -7.91 18.52 -7.38
CA ASN A 102 -7.54 19.66 -8.20
C ASN A 102 -8.06 20.96 -7.59
N ARG A 103 -7.21 22.00 -7.54
CA ARG A 103 -7.58 23.31 -7.02
C ARG A 103 -8.53 24.00 -8.00
N VAL A 104 -9.56 24.64 -7.48
CA VAL A 104 -10.45 25.53 -8.23
C VAL A 104 -10.10 26.98 -7.84
N PRO A 105 -9.35 27.73 -8.67
CA PRO A 105 -8.85 29.05 -8.30
C PRO A 105 -9.95 30.09 -8.08
N GLU A 106 -11.08 29.93 -8.76
CA GLU A 106 -12.22 30.83 -8.71
C GLU A 106 -13.06 30.69 -7.44
N ASP A 107 -12.84 29.63 -6.64
CA ASP A 107 -13.60 29.38 -5.42
C ASP A 107 -12.92 29.99 -4.18
N THR A 108 -13.51 31.08 -3.67
CA THR A 108 -13.06 31.75 -2.44
C THR A 108 -13.63 31.15 -1.16
N THR A 109 -14.49 30.12 -1.25
CA THR A 109 -15.19 29.55 -0.08
C THR A 109 -14.37 28.51 0.69
N LEU A 110 -13.27 28.00 0.14
CA LEU A 110 -12.46 26.96 0.77
C LEU A 110 -11.72 27.47 2.01
N ILE A 111 -11.04 28.61 1.92
CA ILE A 111 -10.23 29.14 3.01
C ILE A 111 -11.11 29.46 4.24
N PRO A 112 -12.25 30.17 4.10
CA PRO A 112 -13.17 30.38 5.22
C PRO A 112 -13.69 29.08 5.83
N LEU A 113 -13.94 28.05 5.01
CA LEU A 113 -14.39 26.74 5.48
C LEU A 113 -13.31 26.03 6.31
N LEU A 114 -12.04 26.17 5.96
CA LEU A 114 -10.92 25.60 6.72
C LEU A 114 -10.73 26.33 8.04
N GLU A 115 -10.81 27.66 8.03
CA GLU A 115 -10.74 28.51 9.23
C GLU A 115 -11.88 28.21 10.21
N GLU A 116 -13.12 28.06 9.71
CA GLU A 116 -14.28 27.68 10.53
C GLU A 116 -14.08 26.33 11.22
N LYS A 117 -13.37 25.40 10.56
CA LYS A 117 -13.09 24.06 11.09
C LYS A 117 -11.80 23.98 11.90
N GLY A 118 -11.04 25.07 12.02
CA GLY A 118 -9.76 25.10 12.71
C GLY A 118 -8.73 24.15 12.08
N ILE A 119 -8.75 24.04 10.75
CA ILE A 119 -7.83 23.19 9.99
C ILE A 119 -6.73 24.07 9.42
N ASP A 120 -5.48 23.77 9.80
CA ASP A 120 -4.27 24.40 9.27
C ASP A 120 -3.90 23.89 7.86
#